data_AF-A0A853EMC7-F1
#
_entry.id   AF-A0A853EMC7-F1
#
_cell.length_a   1.000
_cell.length_b   1.000
_cell.length_c   1.000
_cell.angle_alpha   90.00
_cell.angle_beta   90.00
_cell.angle_gamma   90.00
#
_symmetry.space_group_name_H-M   'P 1'
#
loop_
_entity.id
_entity.type
_entity.pdbx_description
1 polymer ?
#
loop_
_entity_poly.entity_id
_entity_poly.type
_entity_poly.pdbx_seq_one_letter_code
_entity_poly.pdbx_strand_id
1 'polypeptide(L)'
;MSQKYELINREEGNYPISSMCRWSKVSRSGYYSWRDRPQSRRDIRRQELASMIETEFNASDGTYGYRRITARLGRRGVSVHRDTVRGLMRQGGLVAAPLCRKVRT
;
A
#
# COMPACT_ATOMS: atom_id res chain seq x y z
N MET A 1 7.78 -9.18 8.49
CA MET A 1 9.17 -8.72 8.22
C MET A 1 10.04 -9.12 9.40
N SER A 2 11.36 -9.29 9.23
CA SER A 2 12.22 -9.76 10.33
C SER A 2 12.47 -8.61 11.31
N GLN A 3 11.94 -8.70 12.53
CA GLN A 3 12.05 -7.66 13.59
C GLN A 3 13.50 -7.21 13.84
N LYS A 4 14.48 -8.08 13.52
CA LYS A 4 15.91 -7.78 13.64
C LYS A 4 16.37 -6.65 12.72
N TYR A 5 15.90 -6.61 11.46
CA TYR A 5 16.32 -5.56 10.52
C TYR A 5 15.68 -4.22 10.87
N GLU A 6 14.45 -4.25 11.37
CA GLU A 6 13.70 -3.06 11.80
C GLU A 6 14.34 -2.39 13.02
N LEU A 7 14.84 -3.19 13.97
CA LEU A 7 15.61 -2.71 15.13
C LEU A 7 16.94 -2.05 14.70
N ILE A 8 17.68 -2.68 13.78
CA ILE A 8 18.94 -2.12 13.26
C ILE A 8 18.68 -0.79 12.54
N ASN A 9 17.58 -0.70 11.79
CA ASN A 9 17.19 0.51 11.06
C ASN A 9 16.77 1.64 12.01
N ARG A 10 16.09 1.32 13.13
CA ARG A 10 15.67 2.31 14.13
C ARG A 10 16.85 2.91 14.89
N GLU A 11 17.87 2.11 15.16
CA GLU A 11 19.08 2.51 15.89
C GLU A 11 20.21 2.99 14.95
N GLU A 12 19.90 3.18 13.66
CA GLU A 12 20.81 3.73 12.66
C GLU A 12 21.13 5.20 13.02
N GLY A 13 22.23 5.40 13.73
CA GLY A 13 22.67 6.71 14.24
C GLY A 13 23.21 6.65 15.67
N ASN A 14 22.70 5.71 16.48
CA ASN A 14 23.17 5.52 17.87
C ASN A 14 24.37 4.57 17.93
N TYR A 15 24.40 3.56 17.07
CA TYR A 15 25.44 2.53 17.06
C TYR A 15 25.94 2.23 15.64
N PRO A 16 27.19 1.77 15.50
CA PRO A 16 27.69 1.30 14.20
C PRO A 16 26.93 0.05 13.73
N ILE A 17 26.46 0.09 12.48
CA ILE A 17 25.66 -0.97 11.83
C ILE A 17 26.37 -2.34 11.87
N SER A 18 27.70 -2.33 11.77
CA SER A 18 28.55 -3.53 11.87
C SER A 18 28.38 -4.25 13.21
N SER A 19 28.34 -3.50 14.32
CA SER A 19 28.15 -4.05 15.67
C SER A 19 26.74 -4.59 15.85
N MET A 20 25.73 -3.85 15.41
CA MET A 20 24.33 -4.27 15.52
C MET A 20 24.02 -5.53 14.70
N CYS A 21 24.59 -5.64 13.49
CA CYS A 21 24.49 -6.86 12.68
C CYS A 21 25.16 -8.06 13.37
N ARG A 22 26.29 -7.83 14.03
CA ARG A 22 27.00 -8.87 14.79
C ARG A 22 26.19 -9.34 15.99
N TRP A 23 25.63 -8.43 16.78
CA TRP A 23 24.80 -8.75 17.94
C TRP A 23 23.51 -9.46 17.55
N SER A 24 22.88 -9.02 16.46
CA SER A 24 21.61 -9.58 15.97
C SER A 24 21.78 -10.88 15.15
N LYS A 25 23.02 -11.33 14.93
CA LYS A 25 23.39 -12.49 14.09
C LYS A 25 22.79 -12.41 12.68
N VAL A 26 22.86 -11.24 12.05
CA VAL A 26 22.41 -11.03 10.66
C VAL A 26 23.58 -10.58 9.79
N SER A 27 23.53 -10.92 8.50
CA SER A 27 24.55 -10.49 7.55
C SER A 27 24.36 -9.02 7.19
N ARG A 28 25.47 -8.27 7.09
CA ARG A 28 25.46 -6.88 6.60
C ARG A 28 24.86 -6.79 5.19
N SER A 29 25.20 -7.74 4.32
CA SER A 29 24.63 -7.81 2.96
C SER A 29 23.12 -8.06 2.97
N GLY A 30 22.61 -8.84 3.93
CA GLY A 30 21.18 -9.05 4.12
C GLY A 30 20.46 -7.80 4.63
N TYR A 31 21.09 -7.04 5.54
CA TYR A 31 20.58 -5.75 6.01
C TYR A 31 20.51 -4.72 4.89
N TYR A 32 21.61 -4.50 4.14
CA TYR A 32 21.61 -3.57 3.01
C TYR A 32 20.68 -4.04 1.88
N SER A 33 20.62 -5.34 1.57
CA SER A 33 19.64 -5.84 0.61
C SER A 33 18.19 -5.64 1.06
N TRP A 34 17.92 -5.67 2.36
CA TRP A 34 16.60 -5.38 2.92
C TRP A 34 16.30 -3.87 2.91
N ARG A 35 17.29 -3.02 3.25
CA ARG A 35 17.19 -1.56 3.28
C ARG A 35 17.07 -0.96 1.89
N ASP A 36 17.96 -1.36 0.99
CA ASP A 36 18.08 -0.86 -0.38
C ASP A 36 17.19 -1.62 -1.35
N ARG A 37 16.34 -2.54 -0.87
CA ARG A 37 15.41 -3.29 -1.72
C ARG A 37 14.54 -2.26 -2.44
N PRO A 38 14.76 -2.03 -3.75
CA PRO A 38 13.99 -1.03 -4.45
C PRO A 38 12.53 -1.49 -4.43
N GLN A 39 11.62 -0.55 -4.21
CA GLN A 39 10.20 -0.82 -4.40
C GLN A 39 10.04 -1.45 -5.79
N SER A 40 9.46 -2.65 -5.84
CA SER A 40 9.40 -3.35 -7.12
C SER A 40 8.60 -2.49 -8.10
N ARG A 41 8.84 -2.61 -9.40
CA ARG A 41 8.04 -1.91 -10.43
C ARG A 41 6.52 -2.14 -10.23
N ARG A 42 6.15 -3.29 -9.64
CA ARG A 42 4.76 -3.60 -9.27
C ARG A 42 4.28 -2.79 -8.07
N ASP A 43 5.12 -2.55 -7.07
CA ASP A 43 4.78 -1.75 -5.89
C ASP A 43 4.64 -0.26 -6.26
N ILE A 44 5.53 0.25 -7.12
CA ILE A 44 5.41 1.61 -7.66
C ILE A 44 4.09 1.76 -8.41
N ARG A 45 3.80 0.85 -9.35
CA ARG A 45 2.52 0.81 -10.08
C ARG A 45 1.32 0.73 -9.14
N ARG A 46 1.44 -0.02 -8.04
CA ARG A 46 0.39 -0.21 -7.05
C ARG A 46 0.16 1.06 -6.22
N GLN A 47 1.22 1.80 -5.89
CA GLN A 47 1.13 3.10 -5.23
C GLN A 47 0.49 4.15 -6.14
N GLU A 48 0.91 4.23 -7.41
CA GLU A 48 0.27 5.09 -8.41
C GLU A 48 -1.24 4.80 -8.52
N LEU A 49 -1.60 3.52 -8.62
CA LEU A 49 -3.01 3.11 -8.67
C LEU A 49 -3.76 3.45 -7.39
N ALA A 50 -3.13 3.32 -6.21
CA ALA A 50 -3.74 3.69 -4.94
C ALA A 50 -4.07 5.19 -4.91
N SER A 51 -3.14 6.05 -5.32
CA SER A 51 -3.38 7.50 -5.41
C SER A 51 -4.48 7.86 -6.41
N MET A 52 -4.53 7.18 -7.57
CA MET A 52 -5.62 7.38 -8.53
C MET A 52 -6.98 6.94 -7.96
N ILE A 53 -7.02 5.82 -7.22
CA ILE A 53 -8.26 5.34 -6.59
C ILE A 53 -8.75 6.33 -5.52
N GLU A 54 -7.84 6.85 -4.69
CA GLU A 54 -8.17 7.80 -3.64
C GLU A 54 -8.71 9.12 -4.20
N THR A 55 -8.06 9.67 -5.23
CA THR A 55 -8.55 10.88 -5.91
C THR A 55 -9.94 10.70 -6.51
N GLU A 56 -10.22 9.56 -7.15
CA GLU A 56 -11.54 9.26 -7.71
C GLU A 56 -12.61 8.99 -6.64
N PHE A 57 -12.20 8.38 -5.52
CA PHE A 57 -13.07 8.13 -4.39
C PHE A 57 -13.49 9.44 -3.72
N ASN A 58 -12.53 10.33 -3.46
CA ASN A 58 -12.78 11.67 -2.92
C ASN A 58 -13.62 12.52 -3.88
N ALA A 59 -13.35 12.46 -5.19
CA ALA A 59 -14.17 13.12 -6.21
C ALA A 59 -15.60 12.58 -6.34
N SER A 60 -15.93 11.48 -5.65
CA SER A 60 -17.25 10.85 -5.64
C SER A 60 -17.89 10.88 -4.24
N ASP A 61 -17.37 11.73 -3.34
CA ASP A 61 -17.79 11.87 -1.93
C ASP A 61 -17.89 10.54 -1.18
N GLY A 62 -17.00 9.59 -1.51
CA GLY A 62 -16.99 8.26 -0.91
C GLY A 62 -18.20 7.38 -1.23
N THR A 63 -19.04 7.75 -2.21
CA THR A 63 -20.20 6.96 -2.64
C THR A 63 -19.78 5.76 -3.51
N TYR A 64 -18.65 5.88 -4.21
CA TYR A 64 -18.26 4.90 -5.21
C TYR A 64 -17.47 3.73 -4.60
N GLY A 65 -18.04 2.53 -4.72
CA GLY A 65 -17.32 1.29 -4.42
C GLY A 65 -16.38 0.85 -5.55
N TYR A 66 -15.63 -0.22 -5.29
CA TYR A 66 -14.60 -0.77 -6.19
C TYR A 66 -15.08 -1.02 -7.63
N ARG A 67 -16.34 -1.43 -7.82
CA ARG A 67 -16.93 -1.65 -9.15
C ARG A 67 -17.03 -0.35 -9.97
N ARG A 68 -17.52 0.73 -9.36
CA ARG A 68 -17.69 2.03 -10.02
C ARG A 68 -16.35 2.71 -10.27
N ILE A 69 -15.42 2.58 -9.32
CA ILE A 69 -14.04 3.08 -9.49
C ILE A 69 -13.32 2.33 -10.62
N THR A 70 -13.44 1.00 -10.69
CA THR A 70 -12.83 0.23 -11.80
C THR A 70 -13.35 0.69 -13.16
N ALA A 71 -14.66 0.94 -13.28
CA ALA A 71 -15.24 1.47 -14.51
C ALA A 71 -14.73 2.89 -14.85
N ARG A 72 -14.56 3.76 -13.84
CA ARG A 72 -14.04 5.12 -14.00
C ARG A 72 -12.57 5.13 -14.42
N LEU A 73 -11.75 4.26 -13.82
CA LEU A 73 -10.36 4.03 -14.23
C LEU A 73 -10.27 3.53 -15.68
N GLY A 74 -11.15 2.60 -16.06
CA GLY A 74 -11.24 2.12 -17.44
C GLY A 74 -11.58 3.24 -18.43
N ARG A 75 -12.49 4.16 -18.08
CA ARG A 75 -12.81 5.35 -18.90
C ARG A 75 -11.64 6.32 -19.05
N ARG A 76 -10.71 6.34 -18.09
CA ARG A 76 -9.46 7.11 -18.16
C ARG A 76 -8.33 6.37 -18.90
N GLY A 77 -8.60 5.18 -19.45
CA GLY A 77 -7.62 4.37 -20.17
C GLY A 77 -6.75 3.48 -19.28
N VAL A 78 -7.04 3.39 -17.98
CA VAL A 78 -6.28 2.55 -17.04
C VAL A 78 -6.98 1.21 -16.88
N SER A 79 -6.45 0.17 -17.53
CA SER A 79 -6.95 -1.20 -17.38
C SER A 79 -6.43 -1.84 -16.10
N VAL A 80 -7.32 -2.13 -15.15
CA VAL A 80 -7.00 -2.76 -13.86
C VAL A 80 -8.03 -3.82 -13.53
N HIS A 81 -7.59 -4.95 -13.00
CA HIS A 81 -8.50 -5.98 -12.53
C HIS A 81 -9.29 -5.50 -11.30
N ARG A 82 -10.59 -5.80 -11.28
CA ARG A 82 -11.52 -5.40 -10.21
C ARG A 82 -11.08 -5.81 -8.80
N ASP A 83 -10.40 -6.96 -8.67
CA ASP A 83 -9.95 -7.46 -7.37
C ASP A 83 -8.68 -6.77 -6.89
N THR A 84 -7.85 -6.27 -7.81
CA THR A 84 -6.72 -5.38 -7.47
C THR A 84 -7.24 -4.08 -6.86
N VAL A 85 -8.26 -3.47 -7.50
CA VAL A 85 -8.91 -2.26 -6.97
C VAL A 85 -9.56 -2.54 -5.61
N ARG A 86 -10.25 -3.68 -5.46
CA ARG A 86 -10.83 -4.09 -4.18
C ARG A 86 -9.78 -4.24 -3.08
N GLY A 87 -8.66 -4.88 -3.38
CA GLY A 87 -7.55 -5.06 -2.45
C GLY A 87 -6.93 -3.72 -2.05
N LEU A 88 -6.73 -2.82 -3.02
CA LEU A 88 -6.21 -1.47 -2.79
C LEU A 88 -7.15 -0.62 -1.92
N MET A 89 -8.45 -0.63 -2.22
CA MET A 89 -9.44 0.07 -1.38
C MET A 89 -9.47 -0.49 0.05
N ARG A 90 -9.36 -1.81 0.21
CA ARG A 90 -9.26 -2.44 1.54
C ARG A 90 -8.00 -2.02 2.30
N GLN A 91 -6.86 -1.94 1.63
CA GLN A 91 -5.60 -1.49 2.24
C GLN A 91 -5.65 -0.03 2.66
N GLY A 92 -6.30 0.82 1.85
CA GLY A 92 -6.49 2.25 2.15
C GLY A 92 -7.67 2.57 3.07
N GLY A 93 -8.41 1.57 3.57
CA GLY A 93 -9.59 1.80 4.40
C GLY A 93 -10.76 2.50 3.68
N LEU A 94 -10.75 2.53 2.34
CA LEU A 94 -11.76 3.21 1.53
C LEU A 94 -13.02 2.34 1.46
N VAL A 95 -13.98 2.62 2.35
CA VAL A 95 -15.28 1.97 2.39
C VAL A 95 -16.31 2.87 1.75
N ALA A 96 -16.98 2.39 0.70
CA ALA A 96 -18.07 3.13 0.10
C ALA A 96 -19.22 3.32 1.10
N ALA A 97 -19.81 4.51 1.12
CA ALA A 97 -20.95 4.82 1.96
C ALA A 97 -22.07 3.78 1.74
N PRO A 98 -22.63 3.19 2.81
CA PRO A 98 -23.76 2.28 2.67
C PRO A 98 -24.94 3.03 2.07
N LEU A 99 -25.68 2.39 1.16
CA LEU A 99 -26.96 2.90 0.71
C LEU A 99 -27.86 3.10 1.95
N CYS A 100 -28.47 4.28 2.08
CA CYS A 100 -29.50 4.51 3.08
C CYS A 100 -30.49 3.34 3.05
N ARG A 101 -30.69 2.70 4.19
CA ARG A 101 -31.59 1.55 4.32
C ARG A 101 -32.98 2.03 3.91
N LYS A 102 -33.53 1.50 2.82
CA LYS A 102 -34.90 1.80 2.42
C LYS A 102 -35.82 1.42 3.58
N VAL A 103 -36.52 2.40 4.15
CA VAL A 103 -37.58 2.15 5.13
C VAL A 103 -38.68 1.39 4.38
N ARG A 104 -39.01 0.18 4.86
CA ARG A 104 -40.18 -0.54 4.38
C ARG A 104 -41.38 0.07 5.09
N THR A 105 -42.18 0.83 4.36
CA THR A 105 -43.53 1.24 4.77
C THR A 105 -44.51 0.11 4.51
#